data_AF-A0A382D589-F1
#
_entry.id   AF-A0A382D589-F1
#
_cell.length_a   1.000
_cell.length_b   1.000
_cell.length_c   1.000
_cell.angle_alpha   90.00
_cell.angle_beta   90.00
_cell.angle_gamma   90.00
#
_symmetry.space_group_name_H-M   'P 1'
#
loop_
_entity.id
_entity.type
_entity.pdbx_description
1 polymer ?
#
loop_
_entity_poly.entity_id
_entity_poly.type
_entity_poly.pdbx_seq_one_letter_code
_entity_poly.pdbx_strand_id
1 'polypeptide(L)'
;MLKNKLEEIEAKFLEIEKNLVDPDQIADPKRLHQLSKMHADTAPIVSVYTDYKKLLGDIEETELIIAADDDDDEFLDLAKQELETLVIEREKMEEEIKILLIPKDPNDHRNVIVEIRAGTGG
;
A
#
# COMPACT_ATOMS: atom_id res chain seq x y z
N MET A 1 -9.04 8.67 2.53
CA MET A 1 -9.28 8.02 1.21
C MET A 1 -8.29 6.89 0.93
N LEU A 2 -6.98 7.08 1.11
CA LEU A 2 -5.97 6.03 0.88
C LEU A 2 -6.09 4.87 1.89
N LYS A 3 -6.13 5.18 3.20
CA LYS A 3 -6.29 4.20 4.29
C LYS A 3 -7.48 3.25 4.09
N ASN A 4 -8.69 3.79 3.90
CA ASN A 4 -9.89 2.98 3.70
C ASN A 4 -9.76 2.02 2.50
N LYS A 5 -9.11 2.45 1.41
CA LYS A 5 -8.91 1.60 0.23
C LYS A 5 -7.95 0.45 0.52
N LEU A 6 -6.92 0.68 1.34
CA LEU A 6 -5.98 -0.36 1.76
C LEU A 6 -6.62 -1.34 2.74
N GLU A 7 -7.45 -0.86 3.66
CA GLU A 7 -8.24 -1.69 4.57
C GLU A 7 -9.19 -2.61 3.80
N GLU A 8 -9.86 -2.10 2.75
CA GLU A 8 -10.71 -2.92 1.88
C GLU A 8 -9.92 -4.00 1.13
N ILE A 9 -8.70 -3.69 0.69
CA ILE A 9 -7.83 -4.63 -0.02
C ILE A 9 -7.31 -5.70 0.94
N GLU A 10 -6.88 -5.31 2.14
CA GLU A 10 -6.47 -6.23 3.19
C GLU A 10 -7.62 -7.17 3.59
N ALA A 11 -8.82 -6.63 3.79
CA ALA A 11 -9.99 -7.44 4.11
C ALA A 11 -10.30 -8.49 3.02
N LYS A 12 -10.22 -8.09 1.75
CA LYS A 12 -10.38 -9.01 0.60
C LYS A 12 -9.26 -10.04 0.55
N PHE A 13 -8.01 -9.63 0.81
CA PHE A 13 -6.88 -10.55 0.83
C PHE A 13 -7.07 -11.65 1.88
N LEU A 14 -7.46 -11.29 3.10
CA LEU A 14 -7.74 -12.25 4.18
C LEU A 14 -8.92 -13.17 3.85
N GLU A 15 -9.95 -12.64 3.18
CA GLU A 15 -11.07 -13.46 2.68
C GLU A 15 -10.58 -14.48 1.63
N ILE A 16 -9.72 -14.07 0.70
CA ILE A 16 -9.14 -14.95 -0.31
C ILE A 16 -8.27 -16.03 0.36
N GLU A 17 -7.41 -15.68 1.32
CA GLU A 17 -6.60 -16.64 2.07
C GLU A 17 -7.46 -17.70 2.75
N LYS A 18 -8.55 -17.27 3.40
CA LYS A 18 -9.51 -18.19 4.02
C LYS A 18 -10.15 -19.13 2.99
N ASN A 19 -10.51 -18.63 1.82
CA ASN A 19 -11.10 -19.43 0.75
C ASN A 19 -10.09 -20.38 0.09
N LEU A 20 -8.80 -20.04 0.07
CA LEU A 20 -7.73 -20.90 -0.48
C LEU A 20 -7.49 -22.18 0.34
N VAL A 21 -7.87 -22.17 1.62
CA VAL A 21 -7.76 -23.34 2.51
C VAL A 21 -9.09 -24.08 2.69
N ASP A 22 -10.16 -23.62 2.06
CA ASP A 22 -11.48 -24.25 2.12
C ASP A 22 -11.56 -25.48 1.17
N PRO A 23 -11.82 -26.69 1.69
CA PRO A 23 -11.95 -27.91 0.88
C PRO A 23 -12.94 -27.79 -0.28
N ASP A 24 -14.03 -27.04 -0.12
CA ASP A 24 -15.06 -26.89 -1.15
C ASP A 24 -14.56 -26.03 -2.32
N GLN A 25 -13.69 -25.05 -2.05
CA GLN A 25 -13.05 -24.23 -3.08
C GLN A 25 -11.89 -24.96 -3.76
N ILE A 26 -11.14 -25.78 -3.01
CA ILE A 26 -10.03 -26.60 -3.52
C ILE A 26 -10.54 -27.65 -4.52
N ALA A 27 -11.76 -28.15 -4.32
CA ALA A 27 -12.39 -29.13 -5.20
C ALA A 27 -12.72 -28.59 -6.61
N ASP A 28 -12.77 -27.26 -6.81
CA ASP A 28 -12.96 -26.62 -8.12
C ASP A 28 -11.65 -25.97 -8.62
N PRO A 29 -10.94 -26.61 -9.58
CA PRO A 29 -9.68 -26.11 -10.11
C PRO A 29 -9.77 -24.72 -10.75
N LYS A 30 -10.93 -24.37 -11.34
CA LYS A 30 -11.10 -23.04 -11.95
C LYS A 30 -11.21 -21.98 -10.88
N ARG A 31 -11.97 -22.26 -9.81
CA ARG A 31 -12.15 -21.35 -8.69
C ARG A 31 -10.85 -21.17 -7.92
N LEU A 32 -10.13 -22.25 -7.65
CA LEU A 32 -8.82 -22.23 -7.03
C LEU A 32 -7.83 -21.36 -7.81
N HIS A 33 -7.76 -21.53 -9.15
CA HIS A 33 -6.88 -20.72 -9.98
C HIS A 33 -7.22 -19.22 -9.91
N GLN A 34 -8.50 -18.86 -9.91
CA GLN A 34 -8.94 -17.46 -9.76
C GLN A 34 -8.52 -16.88 -8.41
N LEU A 35 -8.76 -17.62 -7.31
CA LEU A 35 -8.40 -17.19 -5.96
C LEU A 35 -6.88 -17.03 -5.82
N SER A 36 -6.09 -17.99 -6.34
CA SER A 36 -4.62 -17.90 -6.30
C SER A 36 -4.10 -16.69 -7.08
N LYS A 37 -4.71 -16.36 -8.22
CA LYS A 37 -4.34 -15.18 -9.00
C LYS A 37 -4.67 -13.89 -8.24
N MET A 38 -5.88 -13.79 -7.67
CA MET A 38 -6.30 -12.62 -6.88
C MET A 38 -5.41 -12.44 -5.64
N HIS A 39 -5.06 -13.53 -4.95
CA HIS A 39 -4.11 -13.52 -3.85
C HIS A 39 -2.74 -12.99 -4.29
N ALA A 40 -2.19 -13.50 -5.39
CA ALA A 40 -0.89 -13.06 -5.91
C ALA A 40 -0.89 -11.58 -6.33
N ASP A 41 -2.00 -11.09 -6.89
CA ASP A 41 -2.12 -9.70 -7.32
C ASP A 41 -2.25 -8.73 -6.12
N THR A 42 -2.85 -9.17 -5.00
CA THR A 42 -3.09 -8.34 -3.81
C THR A 42 -1.99 -8.45 -2.74
N ALA A 43 -1.25 -9.56 -2.70
CA ALA A 43 -0.15 -9.80 -1.77
C ALA A 43 0.89 -8.64 -1.70
N PRO A 44 1.41 -8.08 -2.80
CA PRO A 44 2.38 -6.99 -2.72
C PRO A 44 1.78 -5.73 -2.09
N ILE A 45 0.51 -5.43 -2.36
CA ILE A 45 -0.18 -4.27 -1.80
C ILE A 45 -0.33 -4.43 -0.27
N VAL A 46 -0.74 -5.62 0.18
CA VAL A 46 -0.92 -5.93 1.61
C VAL A 46 0.41 -5.94 2.35
N SER A 47 1.48 -6.43 1.72
CA SER A 47 2.83 -6.38 2.30
C SER A 47 3.26 -4.95 2.59
N VAL A 48 3.21 -4.06 1.60
CA VAL A 48 3.59 -2.65 1.78
C VAL A 48 2.66 -1.96 2.77
N TYR A 49 1.35 -2.26 2.73
CA TYR A 49 0.41 -1.72 3.71
C TYR A 49 0.71 -2.16 5.15
N THR A 50 1.18 -3.39 5.34
CA THR A 50 1.57 -3.89 6.67
C THR A 50 2.75 -3.11 7.22
N ASP A 51 3.76 -2.84 6.40
CA ASP A 51 4.91 -2.03 6.81
C ASP A 51 4.54 -0.56 7.03
N TYR A 52 3.63 -0.03 6.21
CA TYR A 52 3.05 1.31 6.41
C TYR A 52 2.32 1.44 7.75
N LYS A 53 1.56 0.41 8.15
CA LYS A 53 0.89 0.40 9.47
C LYS A 53 1.88 0.43 10.62
N LYS A 54 3.00 -0.30 10.52
CA LYS A 54 4.07 -0.25 11.54
C LYS A 54 4.67 1.14 11.62
N LEU A 55 5.03 1.72 10.47
CA LEU A 55 5.58 3.06 10.39
C LEU A 55 4.66 4.14 10.99
N LEU A 56 3.34 4.03 10.76
CA LEU A 56 2.38 4.92 11.42
C LEU A 56 2.35 4.74 12.94
N GLY A 57 2.51 3.51 13.44
CA GLY A 57 2.63 3.23 14.87
C GLY A 57 3.92 3.79 15.45
N ASP A 58 5.05 3.65 14.75
CA ASP A 58 6.34 4.22 15.17
C ASP A 58 6.24 5.75 15.27
N ILE A 59 5.61 6.41 14.28
CA ILE A 59 5.33 7.85 14.32
C ILE A 59 4.50 8.24 15.55
N GLU A 60 3.41 7.51 15.81
CA GLU A 60 2.53 7.78 16.95
C GLU A 60 3.28 7.62 18.28
N GLU A 61 4.11 6.58 18.41
CA GLU A 61 4.95 6.35 19.58
C GLU A 61 5.99 7.48 19.77
N THR A 62 6.68 7.89 18.70
CA THR A 62 7.63 9.02 18.76
C THR A 62 6.94 10.33 19.11
N GLU A 63 5.75 10.61 18.57
CA GLU A 63 4.95 11.79 18.92
C GLU A 63 4.55 11.80 20.41
N LEU A 64 4.20 10.63 20.97
CA LEU A 64 3.91 10.48 22.39
C LEU A 64 5.13 10.72 23.27
N ILE A 65 6.32 10.26 22.86
CA ILE A 65 7.57 10.54 23.57
C ILE A 65 7.86 12.04 23.61
N ILE A 66 7.72 12.73 22.47
CA ILE A 66 7.92 14.19 22.39
C ILE A 66 6.90 14.92 23.27
N ALA A 67 5.65 14.45 23.31
CA ALA A 67 4.59 15.06 24.10
C ALA A 67 4.71 14.80 25.61
N ALA A 68 5.44 13.76 26.02
CA ALA A 68 5.63 13.40 27.43
C ALA A 68 6.53 14.37 28.20
N ASP A 69 7.32 15.21 27.49
CA ASP A 69 8.08 16.35 28.02
C ASP A 69 8.90 15.99 29.30
N ASP A 70 9.69 14.92 29.22
CA ASP A 70 10.77 14.68 30.18
C ASP A 70 11.83 15.77 29.92
N ASP A 71 12.19 16.57 30.94
CA ASP A 71 13.05 17.79 30.92
C ASP A 71 14.50 17.63 30.33
N ASP A 72 14.72 16.72 29.37
CA ASP A 72 15.98 16.48 28.65
C ASP A 72 15.88 16.98 27.20
N ASP A 73 16.34 18.23 27.00
CA ASP A 73 16.36 18.91 25.70
C ASP A 73 17.12 18.12 24.61
N GLU A 74 18.17 17.39 24.97
CA GLU A 74 18.97 16.61 24.00
C GLU A 74 18.20 15.38 23.52
N PHE A 75 17.45 14.73 24.41
CA PHE A 75 16.58 13.61 24.07
C PHE A 75 15.38 14.04 23.20
N LEU A 76 14.75 15.17 23.52
CA LEU A 76 13.65 15.73 22.74
C LEU A 76 14.07 16.10 21.31
N ASP A 77 15.26 16.67 21.13
CA ASP A 77 15.78 17.02 19.81
C ASP A 77 16.10 15.78 18.96
N LEU A 78 16.60 14.69 19.58
CA LEU A 78 16.78 13.42 18.89
C LEU A 78 15.44 12.83 18.42
N ALA A 79 14.43 12.83 19.28
CA ALA A 79 13.10 12.32 18.94
C ALA A 79 12.43 13.12 17.80
N LYS A 80 12.61 14.45 17.76
CA LYS A 80 12.13 15.28 16.63
C LYS A 80 12.82 14.94 15.31
N GLN A 81 14.13 14.68 15.32
CA GLN A 81 14.87 14.27 14.12
C GLN A 81 14.43 12.88 13.63
N GLU A 82 14.15 11.96 14.55
CA GLU A 82 13.59 10.67 14.24
C GLU A 82 12.20 10.81 13.60
N LEU A 83 11.32 11.62 14.21
CA LEU A 83 9.99 11.90 13.66
C LEU A 83 10.06 12.47 12.23
N GLU A 84 10.97 13.41 11.96
CA GLU A 84 11.18 13.94 10.61
C GLU A 84 11.56 12.85 9.61
N THR A 85 12.44 11.93 10.01
CA THR A 85 12.85 10.79 9.19
C THR A 85 11.68 9.85 8.92
N LEU A 86 10.90 9.51 9.94
CA LEU A 86 9.72 8.63 9.81
C LEU A 86 8.65 9.25 8.91
N VAL A 87 8.44 10.56 9.00
CA VAL A 87 7.49 11.29 8.13
C VAL A 87 7.93 11.26 6.66
N ILE A 88 9.23 11.42 6.38
CA ILE A 88 9.78 11.32 5.02
C ILE A 88 9.58 9.89 4.47
N GLU A 89 9.86 8.87 5.26
CA GLU A 89 9.64 7.47 4.88
C GLU A 89 8.15 7.19 4.62
N ARG A 90 7.26 7.78 5.44
CA ARG A 90 5.80 7.65 5.27
C ARG A 90 5.38 8.19 3.91
N GLU A 91 5.85 9.36 3.52
CA GLU A 91 5.52 9.96 2.22
C GLU A 91 6.02 9.12 1.05
N LYS A 92 7.24 8.57 1.12
CA LYS A 92 7.75 7.66 0.09
C LYS A 92 6.89 6.40 -0.04
N MET A 93 6.52 5.81 1.09
CA MET A 93 5.71 4.60 1.11
C MET A 93 4.29 4.86 0.61
N GLU A 94 3.71 6.03 0.89
CA GLU A 94 2.42 6.44 0.32
C GLU A 94 2.46 6.56 -1.20
N GLU A 95 3.55 7.08 -1.77
CA GLU A 95 3.72 7.12 -3.23
C GLU A 95 3.88 5.73 -3.84
N GLU A 96 4.67 4.86 -3.21
CA GLU A 96 4.80 3.46 -3.63
C GLU A 96 3.45 2.75 -3.63
N ILE A 97 2.67 2.90 -2.55
CA ILE A 97 1.33 2.34 -2.44
C ILE A 97 0.42 2.90 -3.54
N LYS A 98 0.45 4.21 -3.80
CA LYS A 98 -0.37 4.81 -4.88
C LYS A 98 -0.05 4.16 -6.22
N ILE A 99 1.21 3.88 -6.52
CA ILE A 99 1.65 3.19 -7.75
C ILE A 99 1.10 1.76 -7.77
N LEU A 100 1.22 1.01 -6.67
CA LEU A 100 0.71 -0.37 -6.57
C LEU A 100 -0.82 -0.46 -6.69
N LEU A 101 -1.54 0.59 -6.31
CA LEU A 101 -3.00 0.68 -6.42
C LEU A 101 -3.49 1.02 -7.83
N ILE A 102 -2.59 1.36 -8.76
CA ILE A 102 -2.94 1.52 -10.17
C ILE A 102 -3.24 0.11 -10.71
N PRO A 103 -4.47 -0.14 -11.19
CA PRO A 103 -4.77 -1.43 -11.79
C PRO A 103 -3.82 -1.67 -12.96
N LYS A 104 -3.12 -2.81 -12.95
CA LYS A 104 -2.28 -3.22 -14.08
C LYS A 104 -3.11 -3.13 -15.35
N ASP A 105 -2.75 -2.24 -16.29
CA ASP A 105 -3.48 -2.14 -17.54
C ASP A 105 -3.19 -3.44 -18.33
N PRO A 106 -4.21 -4.20 -18.77
CA PRO A 106 -3.99 -5.30 -19.71
C PRO A 106 -3.28 -4.85 -21.01
N ASN A 107 -3.19 -3.55 -21.26
CA ASN A 107 -2.50 -2.92 -22.38
C ASN A 107 -1.15 -2.27 -22.05
N ASP A 108 -0.67 -2.29 -20.80
CA ASP A 108 0.59 -1.61 -20.41
C ASP A 108 1.82 -2.12 -21.21
N HIS A 109 1.70 -3.31 -21.82
CA HIS A 109 2.74 -3.87 -22.70
C HIS A 109 2.56 -3.54 -24.20
N ARG A 110 1.58 -2.72 -24.59
CA ARG A 110 1.32 -2.35 -25.99
C ARG A 110 1.87 -0.95 -26.27
N ASN A 111 2.68 -0.83 -27.33
CA ASN A 111 3.16 0.45 -27.82
C ASN A 111 1.97 1.36 -28.17
N VAL A 112 1.92 2.55 -27.58
CA VAL A 112 0.92 3.57 -27.89
C VAL A 112 1.44 4.44 -29.03
N ILE A 113 0.69 4.52 -30.13
CA ILE A 113 0.94 5.49 -31.20
C ILE A 113 0.09 6.73 -30.91
N VAL A 114 0.75 7.84 -30.53
CA VAL A 114 0.10 9.14 -30.36
C VAL A 114 0.12 9.84 -31.71
N GLU A 115 -1.04 9.88 -32.39
CA GLU A 115 -1.18 10.63 -33.64
C GLU A 115 -1.66 12.06 -33.31
N ILE A 116 -0.73 13.02 -33.31
CA ILE A 116 -1.06 14.45 -33.17
C ILE A 116 -1.53 14.94 -34.55
N ARG A 117 -2.83 15.21 -34.68
CA ARG A 117 -3.37 15.88 -35.87
C ARG A 117 -3.57 17.37 -35.56
N ALA A 118 -3.00 18.23 -36.39
CA ALA A 118 -3.33 19.64 -36.39
C ALA A 118 -4.81 19.80 -36.77
N GLY A 119 -5.63 20.30 -35.84
CA GLY A 119 -6.95 20.80 -36.17
C GLY A 119 -6.82 22.02 -37.09
N THR A 120 -7.72 22.14 -38.06
CA THR A 120 -7.76 23.27 -38.99
C THR A 120 -7.83 24.60 -38.25
N GLY A 121 -6.84 25.46 -38.54
CA GLY A 121 -6.74 26.84 -38.04
C GLY A 121 -5.42 27.46 -38.46
N GLY A 122 -5.23 27.59 -39.78
CA GLY A 122 -4.33 28.62 -40.32
C GLY A 122 -4.97 30.00 -40.28
#